data_AF-A0A9W4G577-F1
#
_entry.id   AF-A0A9W4G577-F1
#
_cell.length_a   1.000
_cell.length_b   1.000
_cell.length_c   1.000
_cell.angle_alpha   90.00
_cell.angle_beta   90.00
_cell.angle_gamma   90.00
#
_symmetry.space_group_name_H-M   'P 1'
#
loop_
_entity.id
_entity.type
_entity.pdbx_description
1 polymer ?
#
loop_
_entity_poly.entity_id
_entity_poly.type
_entity_poly.pdbx_seq_one_letter_code
_entity_poly.pdbx_strand_id
1 'polypeptide(L)'
;MAITLKETQTQALTFNHQQLIDRLKLEKKLLVAQIKEQGRKLGIQSAMTLSYKEFQRIERLSLGHVRIEANSFADMWKLLASRQPEQNMEFQGEELREMTSLNEENQSIFVEGWMEGVLTVWNQIKDELNDVEAE
;
A
#
# COMPACT_ATOMS: atom_id res chain seq x y z
N MET A 1 -57.47 -14.52 31.10
CA MET A 1 -56.03 -14.27 31.27
C MET A 1 -55.51 -13.63 29.99
N ALA A 2 -55.23 -12.32 30.04
CA ALA A 2 -54.63 -11.60 28.92
C ALA A 2 -53.11 -11.61 29.14
N ILE A 3 -52.39 -12.35 28.30
CA ILE A 3 -50.93 -12.34 28.31
C ILE A 3 -50.52 -11.00 27.68
N THR A 4 -49.85 -10.17 28.49
CA THR A 4 -49.36 -8.85 28.13
C THR A 4 -48.39 -8.93 26.96
N LEU A 5 -48.85 -8.46 25.79
CA LEU A 5 -48.08 -8.23 24.56
C LEU A 5 -47.00 -7.12 24.69
N LYS A 6 -46.49 -6.86 25.90
CA LYS A 6 -45.53 -5.79 26.19
C LYS A 6 -44.08 -6.25 26.31
N GLU A 7 -43.78 -7.54 26.12
CA GLU A 7 -42.42 -8.07 26.32
C GLU A 7 -41.65 -8.37 25.02
N THR A 8 -42.22 -8.12 23.84
CA THR A 8 -41.52 -8.33 22.56
C THR A 8 -40.88 -7.09 21.95
N GLN A 9 -40.80 -5.96 22.67
CA GLN A 9 -40.21 -4.71 22.15
C GLN A 9 -38.90 -4.27 22.84
N THR A 10 -38.25 -5.14 23.60
CA THR A 10 -37.01 -4.79 24.32
C THR A 10 -35.78 -5.58 23.87
N GLN A 11 -35.76 -6.04 22.63
CA GLN A 11 -34.51 -6.21 21.89
C GLN A 11 -34.41 -5.09 20.85
N ALA A 12 -34.48 -3.85 21.32
CA ALA A 12 -33.79 -2.79 20.62
C ALA A 12 -32.33 -3.21 20.56
N LEU A 13 -31.90 -3.71 19.40
CA LEU A 13 -30.51 -3.73 18.99
C LEU A 13 -29.97 -2.34 19.28
N THR A 14 -29.37 -2.14 20.46
CA THR A 14 -28.62 -0.94 20.77
C THR A 14 -27.43 -0.97 19.83
N PHE A 15 -27.62 -0.34 18.67
CA PHE A 15 -26.57 -0.09 17.70
C PHE A 15 -25.47 0.67 18.44
N ASN A 16 -24.44 -0.06 18.84
CA ASN A 16 -23.30 0.52 19.53
C ASN A 16 -22.39 1.14 18.48
N HIS A 17 -22.72 2.38 18.13
CA HIS A 17 -22.01 3.17 17.14
C HIS A 17 -20.50 3.23 17.40
N GLN A 18 -20.10 3.31 18.67
CA GLN A 18 -18.69 3.37 19.07
C GLN A 18 -17.96 2.04 18.79
N GLN A 19 -18.58 0.90 19.14
CA GLN A 19 -18.02 -0.42 18.83
C GLN A 19 -17.86 -0.64 17.32
N LEU A 20 -18.83 -0.17 16.51
CA LEU A 20 -18.71 -0.25 15.06
C LEU A 20 -17.56 0.63 14.54
N ILE A 21 -17.45 1.88 15.01
CA ILE A 21 -16.35 2.77 14.64
C ILE A 21 -15.00 2.14 14.97
N ASP A 22 -14.85 1.57 16.17
CA ASP A 22 -13.57 1.01 16.61
C ASP A 22 -13.20 -0.25 15.81
N ARG A 23 -14.17 -1.11 15.49
CA ARG A 23 -13.96 -2.25 14.58
C ARG A 23 -13.51 -1.77 13.20
N LEU A 24 -14.21 -0.81 12.60
CA LEU A 24 -13.89 -0.31 11.25
C LEU A 24 -12.53 0.41 11.21
N LYS A 25 -12.14 1.12 12.28
CA LYS A 25 -10.80 1.72 12.40
C LYS A 25 -9.71 0.65 12.44
N LEU A 26 -9.95 -0.45 13.17
CA LEU A 26 -9.01 -1.56 13.23
C LEU A 26 -8.88 -2.23 11.85
N GLU A 27 -10.01 -2.51 11.19
CA GLU A 27 -10.05 -3.06 9.83
C GLU A 27 -9.30 -2.15 8.84
N LYS A 28 -9.56 -0.83 8.84
CA LYS A 28 -8.81 0.14 8.01
C LYS A 28 -7.31 0.06 8.29
N LYS A 29 -6.90 0.00 9.56
CA LYS A 29 -5.48 -0.07 9.92
C LYS A 29 -4.80 -1.34 9.40
N LEU A 30 -5.47 -2.49 9.52
CA LEU A 30 -4.96 -3.75 9.00
C LEU A 30 -4.86 -3.74 7.48
N LEU A 31 -5.87 -3.21 6.80
CA LEU A 31 -5.89 -3.07 5.35
C LEU A 31 -4.73 -2.20 4.84
N VAL A 32 -4.52 -1.03 5.45
CA VAL A 32 -3.41 -0.12 5.11
C VAL A 32 -2.05 -0.83 5.24
N ALA A 33 -1.86 -1.60 6.31
CA ALA A 33 -0.63 -2.35 6.52
C ALA A 33 -0.43 -3.45 5.45
N GLN A 34 -1.50 -4.15 5.07
CA GLN A 34 -1.44 -5.19 4.04
C GLN A 34 -1.10 -4.63 2.66
N ILE A 35 -1.77 -3.54 2.27
CA ILE A 35 -1.51 -2.86 0.98
C ILE A 35 -0.06 -2.39 0.90
N LYS A 36 0.43 -1.76 1.97
CA LYS A 36 1.81 -1.29 2.04
C LYS A 36 2.82 -2.44 1.94
N GLU A 37 2.60 -3.52 2.68
CA GLU A 37 3.48 -4.70 2.65
C GLU A 37 3.52 -5.37 1.28
N GLN A 38 2.39 -5.43 0.58
CA GLN A 38 2.34 -5.93 -0.80
C GLN A 38 3.13 -5.04 -1.76
N GLY A 39 2.95 -3.72 -1.65
CA GLY A 39 3.78 -2.75 -2.35
C GLY A 39 5.26 -3.06 -2.14
N ARG A 40 5.68 -3.19 -0.88
CA ARG A 40 7.07 -3.47 -0.49
C ARG A 40 7.62 -4.76 -1.09
N LYS A 41 6.87 -5.86 -1.03
CA LYS A 41 7.28 -7.13 -1.66
C LYS A 41 7.49 -6.97 -3.16
N LEU A 42 6.57 -6.31 -3.85
CA LEU A 42 6.72 -6.05 -5.28
C LEU A 42 7.91 -5.12 -5.55
N GLY A 43 8.17 -4.13 -4.68
CA GLY A 43 9.31 -3.22 -4.79
C GLY A 43 10.63 -3.96 -4.81
N ILE A 44 10.80 -4.91 -3.89
CA ILE A 44 11.99 -5.78 -3.83
C ILE A 44 12.14 -6.57 -5.13
N GLN A 45 11.05 -7.16 -5.64
CA GLN A 45 11.08 -7.92 -6.89
C GLN A 45 11.39 -7.03 -8.11
N SER A 46 10.82 -5.82 -8.13
CA SER A 46 10.96 -4.86 -9.23
C SER A 46 12.39 -4.33 -9.34
N ALA A 47 13.12 -4.27 -8.23
CA ALA A 47 14.47 -3.71 -8.16
C ALA A 47 15.43 -4.29 -9.20
N MET A 48 15.33 -5.59 -9.49
CA MET A 48 16.16 -6.27 -10.50
C MET A 48 15.96 -5.77 -11.94
N THR A 49 14.86 -5.06 -12.20
CA THR A 49 14.55 -4.53 -13.53
C THR A 49 14.81 -3.03 -13.64
N LEU A 50 15.02 -2.33 -12.53
CA LEU A 50 15.15 -0.88 -12.52
C LEU A 50 16.55 -0.45 -13.00
N SER A 51 16.58 0.62 -13.77
CA SER A 51 17.81 1.29 -14.17
C SER A 51 18.37 2.15 -13.04
N TYR A 52 19.66 2.44 -13.10
CA TYR A 52 20.33 3.33 -12.13
C TYR A 52 19.64 4.70 -12.00
N LYS A 53 19.18 5.30 -13.11
CA LYS A 53 18.45 6.57 -13.10
C LYS A 53 17.13 6.47 -12.33
N GLU A 54 16.45 5.33 -12.41
CA GLU A 54 15.21 5.10 -11.67
C GLU A 54 15.46 4.94 -10.18
N PHE A 55 16.53 4.23 -9.78
CA PHE A 55 16.97 4.17 -8.38
C PHE A 55 17.25 5.56 -7.81
N GLN A 56 18.03 6.37 -8.51
CA GLN A 56 18.32 7.75 -8.09
C GLN A 56 17.06 8.61 -7.98
N ARG A 57 16.11 8.46 -8.92
CA ARG A 57 14.82 9.17 -8.87
C ARG A 57 14.05 8.79 -7.61
N ILE A 58 13.94 7.50 -7.32
CA ILE A 58 13.20 6.98 -6.15
C ILE A 58 13.86 7.41 -4.85
N GLU A 59 15.19 7.35 -4.76
CA GLU A 59 15.94 7.82 -3.57
C GLU A 59 15.68 9.31 -3.30
N ARG A 60 15.76 10.17 -4.32
CA ARG A 60 15.45 11.61 -4.18
C ARG A 60 14.03 11.86 -3.71
N LEU A 61 13.05 11.13 -4.25
CA LEU A 61 11.65 11.23 -3.83
C LEU A 61 11.47 10.83 -2.36
N SER A 62 12.22 9.84 -1.88
CA SER A 62 12.14 9.38 -0.48
C SER A 62 12.81 10.32 0.53
N LEU A 63 13.95 10.92 0.15
CA LEU A 63 14.72 11.83 1.02
C LEU A 63 14.01 13.16 1.26
N GLY A 64 13.10 13.57 0.38
CA GLY A 64 12.37 14.82 0.54
C GLY A 64 11.40 14.85 1.73
N HIS A 65 11.13 13.72 2.41
CA HIS A 65 9.99 13.57 3.34
C HIS A 65 8.66 14.07 2.73
N VAL A 66 8.61 14.15 1.40
CA VAL A 66 7.50 14.69 0.66
C VAL A 66 6.46 13.59 0.62
N ARG A 67 5.28 13.84 1.22
CA ARG A 67 4.05 13.16 0.80
C ARG A 67 4.08 13.16 -0.72
N ILE A 68 4.22 11.99 -1.33
CA ILE A 68 4.42 11.87 -2.78
C ILE A 68 3.40 12.78 -3.46
N GLU A 69 3.87 13.89 -4.04
CA GLU A 69 2.97 14.86 -4.64
C GLU A 69 2.17 14.16 -5.74
N ALA A 70 0.93 14.57 -5.98
CA ALA A 70 0.03 13.87 -6.90
C ALA A 70 0.67 13.60 -8.28
N ASN A 71 1.51 14.52 -8.78
CA ASN A 71 2.25 14.36 -10.03
C ASN A 71 3.35 13.28 -9.94
N SER A 72 4.15 13.32 -8.87
CA SER A 72 5.17 12.31 -8.59
C SER A 72 4.55 10.92 -8.40
N PHE A 73 3.39 10.86 -7.77
CA PHE A 73 2.62 9.63 -7.60
C PHE A 73 2.12 9.10 -8.95
N ALA A 74 1.49 9.96 -9.76
CA ALA A 74 0.97 9.56 -11.08
C ALA A 74 2.07 9.00 -11.99
N ASP A 75 3.27 9.58 -11.93
CA ASP A 75 4.42 9.08 -12.69
C ASP A 75 4.92 7.72 -12.18
N MET A 76 4.97 7.51 -10.86
CA MET A 76 5.37 6.23 -10.28
C MET A 76 4.33 5.14 -10.51
N TRP A 77 3.05 5.50 -10.42
CA TRP A 77 1.97 4.60 -10.77
C TRP A 77 2.00 4.19 -12.25
N LYS A 78 2.26 5.14 -13.16
CA LYS A 78 2.45 4.83 -14.59
C LYS A 78 3.67 3.95 -14.84
N LEU A 79 4.78 4.20 -14.14
CA LEU A 79 5.97 3.37 -14.24
C LEU A 79 5.66 1.93 -13.83
N LEU A 80 5.01 1.76 -12.68
CA LEU A 80 4.52 0.46 -12.19
C LEU A 80 3.61 -0.23 -13.22
N ALA A 81 2.58 0.48 -13.70
CA ALA A 81 1.63 -0.05 -14.67
C ALA A 81 2.32 -0.46 -15.99
N SER A 82 3.30 0.32 -16.46
CA SER A 82 4.04 0.02 -17.71
C SER A 82 4.91 -1.23 -17.63
N ARG A 83 5.33 -1.62 -16.42
CA ARG A 83 6.17 -2.80 -16.16
C ARG A 83 5.38 -4.04 -15.80
N GLN A 84 4.06 -3.95 -15.88
CA GLN A 84 3.16 -5.05 -15.67
C GLN A 84 2.50 -5.44 -16.99
N PRO A 85 3.11 -6.36 -17.77
CA PRO A 85 2.31 -7.18 -18.63
C PRO A 85 1.43 -8.02 -17.69
N GLU A 86 0.13 -7.93 -17.92
CA GLU A 86 -0.94 -8.56 -17.16
C GLU A 86 -0.57 -9.96 -16.63
N GLN A 87 -0.87 -10.24 -15.35
CA GLN A 87 -1.00 -11.55 -14.68
C GLN A 87 -0.08 -11.91 -13.50
N ASN A 88 1.02 -11.18 -13.21
CA ASN A 88 1.95 -11.62 -12.14
C ASN A 88 1.96 -10.79 -10.85
N MET A 89 1.01 -9.87 -10.67
CA MET A 89 0.63 -9.48 -9.31
C MET A 89 -0.28 -10.59 -8.78
N GLU A 90 0.31 -11.66 -8.24
CA GLU A 90 -0.33 -12.40 -7.15
C GLU A 90 -0.46 -11.43 -5.97
N PHE A 91 -1.40 -10.48 -6.07
CA PHE A 91 -2.04 -9.96 -4.88
C PHE A 91 -2.51 -11.21 -4.13
N GLN A 92 -1.99 -11.40 -2.92
CA GLN A 92 -2.43 -12.49 -2.06
C GLN A 92 -3.88 -12.20 -1.64
N GLY A 93 -4.84 -12.52 -2.53
CA GLY A 93 -6.25 -12.20 -2.40
C GLY A 93 -6.76 -11.25 -3.50
N GLU A 94 -7.74 -11.72 -4.27
CA GLU A 94 -8.54 -10.95 -5.25
C GLU A 94 -9.12 -9.67 -4.61
N GLU A 95 -9.46 -9.74 -3.33
CA GLU A 95 -9.97 -8.64 -2.51
C GLU A 95 -9.01 -7.45 -2.38
N LEU A 96 -7.69 -7.70 -2.28
CA LEU A 96 -6.69 -6.63 -2.14
C LEU A 96 -6.44 -5.91 -3.46
N ARG A 97 -6.52 -6.63 -4.58
CA ARG A 97 -6.44 -6.07 -5.94
C ARG A 97 -7.60 -5.09 -6.18
N GLU A 98 -8.82 -5.52 -5.87
CA GLU A 98 -10.00 -4.67 -5.95
C GLU A 98 -9.88 -3.45 -5.02
N MET A 99 -9.42 -3.63 -3.78
CA MET A 99 -9.26 -2.52 -2.83
C MET A 99 -8.18 -1.50 -3.22
N THR A 100 -7.09 -1.91 -3.87
CA THR A 100 -6.11 -0.95 -4.44
C THR A 100 -6.68 -0.18 -5.64
N SER A 101 -7.56 -0.77 -6.44
CA SER A 101 -8.19 -0.07 -7.57
C SER A 101 -9.32 0.89 -7.16
N LEU A 102 -9.86 0.75 -5.95
CA LEU A 102 -11.06 1.46 -5.49
C LEU A 102 -10.78 2.86 -4.91
N ASN A 103 -9.54 3.18 -4.50
CA ASN A 103 -9.23 4.45 -3.82
C ASN A 103 -7.80 4.93 -4.11
N GLU A 104 -7.64 6.20 -4.48
CA GLU A 104 -6.34 6.87 -4.67
C GLU A 104 -5.46 6.81 -3.41
N GLU A 105 -6.04 6.87 -2.20
CA GLU A 105 -5.31 6.70 -0.93
C GLU A 105 -4.62 5.33 -0.86
N ASN A 106 -5.33 4.27 -1.26
CA ASN A 106 -4.80 2.91 -1.26
C ASN A 106 -3.70 2.73 -2.32
N GLN A 107 -3.84 3.34 -3.50
CA GLN A 107 -2.79 3.33 -4.50
C GLN A 107 -1.55 4.07 -4.01
N SER A 108 -1.70 5.22 -3.35
CA SER A 108 -0.59 5.96 -2.75
C SER A 108 0.14 5.11 -1.72
N ILE A 109 -0.59 4.46 -0.80
CA ILE A 109 -0.01 3.56 0.21
C ILE A 109 0.75 2.40 -0.46
N PHE A 110 0.20 1.85 -1.53
CA PHE A 110 0.86 0.79 -2.31
C PHE A 110 2.18 1.29 -2.92
N VAL A 111 2.18 2.45 -3.56
CA VAL A 111 3.37 3.07 -4.16
C VAL A 111 4.43 3.39 -3.10
N GLU A 112 4.01 3.89 -1.94
CA GLU A 112 4.90 4.12 -0.80
C GLU A 112 5.60 2.83 -0.36
N GLY A 113 4.82 1.76 -0.17
CA GLY A 113 5.36 0.44 0.13
C GLY A 113 6.32 -0.03 -0.95
N TRP A 114 5.96 0.11 -2.22
CA TRP A 114 6.80 -0.25 -3.35
C TRP A 114 8.14 0.49 -3.36
N MET A 115 8.13 1.80 -3.15
CA MET A 115 9.37 2.57 -3.01
C MET A 115 10.23 2.10 -1.85
N GLU A 116 9.64 1.80 -0.68
CA GLU A 116 10.38 1.23 0.46
C GLU A 116 11.06 -0.10 0.11
N GLY A 117 10.37 -0.95 -0.64
CA GLY A 117 10.92 -2.22 -1.14
C GLY A 117 12.11 -2.01 -2.07
N VAL A 118 11.98 -1.11 -3.05
CA VAL A 118 13.06 -0.77 -3.98
C VAL A 118 14.27 -0.19 -3.23
N LEU A 119 14.04 0.72 -2.29
CA LEU A 119 15.10 1.38 -1.54
C LEU A 119 15.82 0.45 -0.57
N THR A 120 15.14 -0.58 -0.08
CA THR A 120 15.78 -1.64 0.71
C THR A 120 16.89 -2.32 -0.10
N VAL A 121 16.61 -2.66 -1.37
CA VAL A 121 17.60 -3.25 -2.26
C VAL A 121 18.67 -2.22 -2.64
N TRP A 122 18.27 -1.00 -2.99
CA TRP A 122 19.19 0.08 -3.34
C TRP A 122 20.24 0.34 -2.25
N ASN A 123 19.80 0.45 -1.00
CA ASN A 123 20.69 0.69 0.13
C ASN A 123 21.67 -0.45 0.40
N GLN A 124 21.41 -1.66 -0.09
CA GLN A 124 22.34 -2.79 0.04
C GLN A 124 23.42 -2.76 -1.04
N ILE A 125 23.12 -2.23 -2.24
CA ILE A 125 24.02 -2.32 -3.40
C ILE A 125 24.68 -0.99 -3.76
N LYS A 126 24.16 0.15 -3.30
CA LYS A 126 24.63 1.46 -3.76
C LYS A 126 26.06 1.77 -3.36
N ASP A 127 26.51 1.28 -2.21
CA ASP A 127 27.87 1.49 -1.73
C ASP A 127 28.88 0.72 -2.62
N GLU A 128 28.55 -0.52 -3.01
CA GLU A 128 29.35 -1.33 -3.95
C GLU A 128 29.42 -0.70 -5.35
N LEU A 129 28.38 0.02 -5.77
CA LEU A 129 28.36 0.74 -7.05
C LEU A 129 29.19 2.04 -7.02
N ASN A 130 29.29 2.70 -5.87
CA ASN A 130 30.06 3.93 -5.72
C ASN A 130 31.57 3.65 -5.62
N ASP A 131 31.97 2.44 -5.25
CA ASP A 131 33.37 2.01 -5.24
C ASP A 131 33.95 1.81 -6.65
N VAL A 132 33.13 1.79 -7.71
CA VAL A 132 33.57 1.63 -9.11
C VAL A 132 34.31 2.86 -9.64
N GLU A 133 34.26 4.01 -8.95
CA GLU A 133 35.03 5.22 -9.32
C GLU A 133 36.47 5.24 -8.75
N ALA A 134 36.92 4.20 -8.05
CA ALA A 134 38.22 4.16 -7.37
C ALA A 134 39.38 3.45 -8.13
N GLU A 135 39.19 2.99 -9.37
CA GLU A 135 40.24 2.45 -10.26
C GLU A 135 40.40 3.27 -11.55
#